data_AF-A0A254QDE1-F1
#
_entry.id   AF-A0A254QDE1-F1
#
_cell.length_a   1.000
_cell.length_b   1.000
_cell.length_c   1.000
_cell.angle_alpha   90.00
_cell.angle_beta   90.00
_cell.angle_gamma   90.00
#
_symmetry.space_group_name_H-M   'P 1'
#
loop_
_entity.id
_entity.type
_entity.pdbx_description
1 polymer ?
#
loop_
_entity_poly.entity_id
_entity_poly.type
_entity_poly.pdbx_seq_one_letter_code
_entity_poly.pdbx_strand_id
1 'polypeptide(L)'
;MKSFWVIFVGLLAMIGFGQTKFFSSVTPQATVVVKQHPMGADLVEVTVLGSAYSQDALKKHIDALGAELGMAPRGTAISVIGNSFVKATFAVPGLIQDKEPKFNLPAIAKAFAFGDAPITQFSVIFMDMVPDSKTPAFWFAPKDAWMMEGVGTKSPLSIEYRVKVNTKNPADVFLPGPAIEKKNKETQEAQKKPDFVLIGAIAVAAISIGVLVYSAVIRGQRKSK
;
A
#
# COMPACT_ATOMS: atom_id res chain seq x y z
N MET A 1 -51.83 -3.77 -32.80
CA MET A 1 -51.65 -2.77 -31.72
C MET A 1 -50.15 -2.46 -31.64
N LYS A 2 -49.79 -1.17 -31.66
CA LYS A 2 -48.44 -0.67 -31.95
C LYS A 2 -47.53 -0.79 -30.72
N SER A 3 -46.37 -1.44 -30.89
CA SER A 3 -45.29 -1.53 -29.92
C SER A 3 -44.54 -0.20 -29.84
N PHE A 4 -44.50 0.43 -28.66
CA PHE A 4 -43.68 1.60 -28.36
C PHE A 4 -42.42 1.12 -27.62
N TRP A 5 -41.28 1.07 -28.30
CA TRP A 5 -39.97 0.90 -27.67
C TRP A 5 -39.37 2.28 -27.44
N VAL A 6 -39.28 2.69 -26.18
CA VAL A 6 -38.56 3.90 -25.75
C VAL A 6 -37.09 3.51 -25.62
N ILE A 7 -36.26 3.97 -26.57
CA ILE A 7 -34.80 3.83 -26.48
C ILE A 7 -34.29 4.94 -25.56
N PHE A 8 -33.96 4.58 -24.32
CA PHE A 8 -33.26 5.45 -23.39
C PHE A 8 -31.77 5.43 -23.76
N VAL A 9 -31.33 6.38 -24.59
CA VAL A 9 -29.90 6.64 -24.83
C VAL A 9 -29.37 7.42 -23.63
N GLY A 10 -29.02 6.69 -22.57
CA GLY A 10 -28.28 7.22 -21.44
C GLY A 10 -26.83 7.48 -21.87
N LEU A 11 -26.49 8.75 -22.05
CA LEU A 11 -25.13 9.23 -22.25
C LEU A 11 -24.31 8.91 -20.99
N LEU A 12 -23.60 7.78 -20.98
CA LEU A 12 -22.58 7.51 -19.96
C LEU A 12 -21.39 8.44 -20.22
N ALA A 13 -21.31 9.53 -19.46
CA ALA A 13 -20.07 10.28 -19.31
C ALA A 13 -19.08 9.39 -18.54
N MET A 14 -18.19 8.72 -19.28
CA MET A 14 -16.99 8.12 -18.73
C MET A 14 -16.15 9.24 -18.10
N ILE A 15 -16.17 9.33 -16.77
CA ILE A 15 -15.17 10.11 -16.03
C ILE A 15 -13.86 9.33 -16.18
N GLY A 16 -13.13 9.61 -17.25
CA GLY A 16 -11.78 9.13 -17.46
C GLY A 16 -10.89 9.78 -16.41
N PHE A 17 -10.47 9.02 -15.41
CA PHE A 17 -9.25 9.35 -14.67
C PHE A 17 -8.13 9.43 -15.72
N GLY A 18 -7.63 10.64 -15.97
CA GLY A 18 -6.69 10.89 -17.05
C GLY A 18 -5.48 9.98 -16.92
N GLN A 19 -5.25 9.15 -17.94
CA GLN A 19 -3.99 8.39 -18.05
C GLN A 19 -2.85 9.41 -18.04
N THR A 20 -1.97 9.36 -17.04
CA THR A 20 -0.84 10.28 -17.03
C THR A 20 0.21 9.84 -18.06
N LYS A 21 1.20 10.71 -18.30
CA LYS A 21 2.29 10.44 -19.25
C LYS A 21 3.10 9.20 -18.90
N PHE A 22 3.11 8.74 -17.65
CA PHE A 22 3.93 7.61 -17.25
C PHE A 22 3.34 6.28 -17.75
N PHE A 23 2.03 6.04 -17.60
CA PHE A 23 1.37 4.87 -18.19
C PHE A 23 1.65 4.74 -19.70
N SER A 24 1.54 5.83 -20.46
CA SER A 24 1.83 5.79 -21.91
C SER A 24 3.31 5.57 -22.25
N SER A 25 4.23 5.85 -21.33
CA SER A 25 5.68 5.72 -21.54
C SER A 25 6.28 4.36 -21.15
N VAL A 26 5.60 3.59 -20.29
CA VAL A 26 6.08 2.29 -19.81
C VAL A 26 5.37 1.17 -20.57
N THR A 27 6.13 0.40 -21.34
CA THR A 27 5.65 -0.81 -22.01
C THR A 27 5.94 -2.02 -21.12
N PRO A 28 4.92 -2.64 -20.51
CA PRO A 28 5.15 -3.78 -19.62
C PRO A 28 5.80 -4.95 -20.37
N GLN A 29 6.83 -5.53 -19.76
CA GLN A 29 7.46 -6.78 -20.19
C GLN A 29 6.73 -7.99 -19.61
N ALA A 30 6.02 -7.81 -18.50
CA ALA A 30 5.16 -8.81 -17.88
C ALA A 30 3.93 -8.17 -17.24
N THR A 31 2.89 -8.98 -17.10
CA THR A 31 1.67 -8.65 -16.37
C THR A 31 1.50 -9.64 -15.22
N VAL A 32 1.34 -9.12 -14.02
CA VAL A 32 1.08 -9.88 -12.78
C VAL A 32 -0.34 -9.58 -12.34
N VAL A 33 -1.25 -10.53 -12.47
CA VAL A 33 -2.62 -10.40 -11.99
C VAL A 33 -2.71 -11.08 -10.63
N VAL A 34 -3.18 -10.35 -9.63
CA VAL A 34 -3.34 -10.81 -8.26
C VAL A 34 -4.83 -10.77 -7.91
N LYS A 35 -5.35 -11.89 -7.41
CA LYS A 35 -6.72 -12.00 -6.92
C LYS A 35 -6.73 -12.61 -5.53
N GLN A 36 -7.38 -11.94 -4.58
CA GLN A 36 -7.54 -12.48 -3.23
C GLN A 36 -8.45 -13.71 -3.25
N HIS A 37 -7.99 -14.82 -2.68
CA HIS A 37 -8.83 -16.01 -2.47
C HIS A 37 -9.51 -15.93 -1.09
N PRO A 38 -10.78 -16.36 -0.95
CA PRO A 38 -11.49 -16.32 0.34
C PRO A 38 -10.81 -17.10 1.48
N MET A 39 -9.95 -18.08 1.15
CA MET A 39 -9.19 -18.86 2.12
C MET A 39 -7.89 -18.18 2.58
N GLY A 40 -7.66 -16.91 2.21
CA GLY A 40 -6.53 -16.10 2.69
C GLY A 40 -5.22 -16.23 1.89
N ALA A 41 -5.21 -17.00 0.80
CA ALA A 41 -4.11 -16.99 -0.17
C ALA A 41 -4.40 -16.01 -1.31
N ASP A 42 -3.38 -15.45 -1.94
CA ASP A 42 -3.56 -14.66 -3.15
C ASP A 42 -3.26 -15.55 -4.36
N LEU A 43 -4.22 -15.66 -5.27
CA LEU A 43 -4.03 -16.31 -6.56
C LEU A 43 -3.29 -15.33 -7.47
N VAL A 44 -2.15 -15.78 -7.97
CA VAL A 44 -1.28 -14.99 -8.82
C VAL A 44 -1.20 -15.64 -10.19
N GLU A 45 -1.39 -14.81 -11.20
CA GLU A 45 -1.16 -15.15 -12.59
C GLU A 45 -0.10 -14.22 -13.15
N VAL A 46 1.01 -14.76 -13.65
CA VAL A 46 2.09 -13.99 -14.26
C VAL A 46 2.16 -14.36 -15.73
N THR A 47 2.11 -13.37 -16.61
CA THR A 47 2.31 -13.56 -18.05
C THR A 47 3.47 -12.68 -18.50
N VAL A 48 4.52 -13.30 -19.03
CA VAL A 48 5.68 -12.61 -19.59
C VAL A 48 5.50 -12.43 -21.09
N LEU A 49 5.58 -11.19 -21.56
CA LEU A 49 5.28 -10.77 -22.94
C LEU A 49 6.52 -10.86 -23.87
N GLY A 50 7.65 -11.35 -23.38
CA GLY A 50 8.87 -11.56 -24.17
C GLY A 50 8.90 -12.95 -24.82
N SER A 51 9.11 -13.01 -26.13
CA SER A 51 8.98 -14.23 -26.94
C SER A 51 10.03 -15.33 -26.70
N ALA A 52 10.98 -15.11 -25.79
CA ALA A 52 12.09 -16.02 -25.50
C ALA A 52 12.37 -16.14 -23.99
N TYR A 53 11.41 -15.76 -23.14
CA TYR A 53 11.59 -15.90 -21.71
C TYR A 53 11.60 -17.38 -21.31
N SER A 54 12.53 -17.80 -20.44
CA SER A 54 12.59 -19.20 -20.02
C SER A 54 11.62 -19.49 -18.88
N GLN A 55 11.03 -20.68 -18.87
CA GLN A 55 10.19 -21.14 -17.76
C GLN A 55 10.97 -21.20 -16.44
N ASP A 56 12.24 -21.62 -16.51
CA ASP A 56 13.12 -21.70 -15.35
C ASP A 56 13.42 -20.33 -14.74
N ALA A 57 13.66 -19.31 -15.57
CA ALA A 57 13.82 -17.94 -15.07
C ALA A 57 12.53 -17.46 -14.37
N LEU A 58 11.36 -17.70 -14.97
CA LEU A 58 10.10 -17.33 -14.34
C LEU A 58 9.89 -18.06 -13.01
N LYS A 59 10.21 -19.36 -12.96
CA LYS A 59 10.15 -20.14 -11.72
C LYS A 59 11.04 -19.53 -10.63
N LYS A 60 12.28 -19.13 -10.96
CA LYS A 60 13.19 -18.49 -9.99
C LYS A 60 12.61 -17.19 -9.42
N HIS A 61 11.96 -16.36 -10.23
CA HIS A 61 11.30 -15.15 -9.73
C HIS A 61 10.10 -15.46 -8.82
N ILE A 62 9.34 -16.51 -9.14
CA ILE A 62 8.23 -16.98 -8.30
C ILE A 62 8.76 -17.48 -6.96
N ASP A 63 9.84 -18.26 -6.97
CA ASP A 63 10.49 -18.74 -5.74
C ASP A 63 11.07 -17.56 -4.92
N ALA A 64 11.68 -16.56 -5.59
CA ALA A 64 12.17 -15.34 -4.95
C ALA A 64 11.03 -14.51 -4.32
N LEU A 65 9.86 -14.44 -4.97
CA LEU A 65 8.68 -13.79 -4.41
C LEU A 65 8.25 -14.48 -3.13
N GLY A 66 8.24 -15.81 -3.12
CA GLY A 66 7.96 -16.57 -1.90
C GLY A 66 8.97 -16.29 -0.79
N ALA A 67 10.25 -16.16 -1.12
CA ALA A 67 11.29 -15.81 -0.16
C ALA A 67 11.08 -14.40 0.44
N GLU A 68 10.74 -13.40 -0.38
CA GLU A 68 10.41 -12.04 0.08
C GLU A 68 9.18 -12.02 1.00
N LEU A 69 8.22 -12.92 0.80
CA LEU A 69 7.02 -13.06 1.62
C LEU A 69 7.21 -14.01 2.82
N GLY A 70 8.37 -14.67 2.92
CA GLY A 70 8.64 -15.68 3.94
C GLY A 70 7.81 -16.97 3.80
N MET A 71 7.20 -17.21 2.63
CA MET A 71 6.36 -18.38 2.37
C MET A 71 6.49 -18.88 0.93
N ALA A 72 6.70 -20.18 0.77
CA ALA A 72 6.80 -20.80 -0.55
C ALA A 72 5.47 -20.71 -1.34
N PRO A 73 5.51 -20.40 -2.65
CA PRO A 73 4.34 -20.45 -3.51
C PRO A 73 3.79 -21.88 -3.60
N ARG A 74 2.46 -22.02 -3.68
CA ARG A 74 1.76 -23.30 -3.74
C ARG A 74 1.12 -23.50 -5.10
N GLY A 75 1.11 -24.75 -5.57
CA GLY A 75 0.41 -25.12 -6.81
C GLY A 75 0.96 -24.43 -8.05
N THR A 76 2.26 -24.12 -8.08
CA THR A 76 2.90 -23.45 -9.21
C THR A 76 2.79 -24.29 -10.47
N ALA A 77 2.05 -23.77 -11.46
CA ALA A 77 1.95 -24.32 -12.80
C ALA A 77 2.53 -23.31 -13.78
N ILE A 78 3.48 -23.73 -14.61
CA ILE A 78 4.11 -22.88 -15.64
C ILE A 78 3.81 -23.50 -16.99
N SER A 79 3.40 -22.69 -17.95
CA SER A 79 3.07 -23.12 -19.30
C SER A 79 3.50 -22.08 -20.33
N VAL A 80 3.64 -22.51 -21.58
CA VAL A 80 3.79 -21.61 -22.73
C VAL A 80 2.41 -21.39 -23.32
N ILE A 81 2.05 -20.13 -23.55
CA ILE A 81 0.83 -19.74 -24.27
C ILE A 81 1.18 -19.30 -25.67
N GLY A 82 0.47 -19.87 -26.64
CA GLY A 82 0.76 -19.70 -28.06
C GLY A 82 2.16 -20.22 -28.37
N ASN A 83 2.94 -19.45 -29.13
CA ASN A 83 4.26 -19.87 -29.56
C ASN A 83 5.41 -19.25 -28.75
N SER A 84 5.15 -18.37 -27.78
CA SER A 84 6.26 -17.55 -27.25
C SER A 84 6.08 -16.92 -25.87
N PHE A 85 4.87 -16.85 -25.30
CA PHE A 85 4.66 -16.23 -24.00
C PHE A 85 4.73 -17.27 -22.90
N VAL A 86 5.43 -16.99 -21.82
CA VAL A 86 5.43 -17.85 -20.63
C VAL A 86 4.41 -17.32 -19.65
N LYS A 87 3.52 -18.21 -19.20
CA LYS A 87 2.55 -17.94 -18.15
C LYS A 87 2.83 -18.83 -16.95
N ALA A 88 2.63 -18.29 -15.75
CA ALA A 88 2.59 -19.06 -14.52
C ALA A 88 1.34 -18.73 -13.72
N THR A 89 0.81 -19.73 -13.02
CA THR A 89 -0.23 -19.57 -12.01
C THR A 89 0.22 -20.23 -10.72
N PHE A 90 -0.02 -19.57 -9.58
CA PHE A 90 0.32 -20.08 -8.26
C PHE A 90 -0.51 -19.37 -7.18
N ALA A 91 -0.45 -19.89 -5.96
CA ALA A 91 -1.04 -19.26 -4.80
C ALA A 91 0.05 -18.87 -3.80
N VAL A 92 0.06 -17.63 -3.32
CA VAL A 92 0.94 -17.19 -2.24
C VAL A 92 0.21 -16.17 -1.36
N PRO A 93 0.24 -16.29 -0.03
CA PRO A 93 -0.36 -15.28 0.85
C PRO A 93 0.52 -14.04 1.00
N GLY A 94 -0.10 -12.90 1.33
CA GLY A 94 0.60 -11.70 1.81
C GLY A 94 0.90 -10.65 0.74
N LEU A 95 0.41 -10.83 -0.49
CA LEU A 95 0.43 -9.79 -1.52
C LEU A 95 -0.67 -8.76 -1.27
N ILE A 96 -1.82 -9.21 -0.79
CA ILE A 96 -2.93 -8.38 -0.32
C ILE A 96 -3.04 -8.56 1.20
N GLN A 97 -3.11 -7.46 1.93
CA GLN A 97 -3.16 -7.45 3.40
C GLN A 97 -4.30 -6.56 3.90
N ASP A 98 -4.86 -6.91 5.05
CA ASP A 98 -5.88 -6.07 5.73
C ASP A 98 -5.26 -4.85 6.42
N LYS A 99 -3.93 -4.84 6.59
CA LYS A 99 -3.16 -3.78 7.23
C LYS A 99 -2.42 -2.96 6.18
N GLU A 100 -2.00 -1.77 6.59
CA GLU A 100 -1.18 -0.92 5.75
C GLU A 100 0.29 -1.38 5.71
N PRO A 101 0.94 -1.39 4.53
CA PRO A 101 0.35 -1.21 3.20
C PRO A 101 -0.56 -2.36 2.77
N LYS A 102 -1.72 -2.03 2.21
CA LYS A 102 -2.68 -3.00 1.67
C LYS A 102 -2.11 -3.91 0.58
N PHE A 103 -1.15 -3.41 -0.21
CA PHE A 103 -0.54 -4.12 -1.32
C PHE A 103 0.97 -4.25 -1.13
N ASN A 104 1.50 -5.47 -1.13
CA ASN A 104 2.94 -5.74 -1.02
C ASN A 104 3.66 -5.67 -2.37
N LEU A 105 3.52 -4.52 -3.04
CA LEU A 105 4.23 -4.21 -4.27
C LEU A 105 5.77 -4.31 -4.15
N PRO A 106 6.41 -4.00 -2.99
CA PRO A 106 7.86 -4.18 -2.83
C PRO A 106 8.32 -5.62 -3.07
N ALA A 107 7.61 -6.59 -2.50
CA ALA A 107 7.95 -8.00 -2.67
C ALA A 107 7.88 -8.40 -4.16
N ILE A 108 6.84 -7.96 -4.87
CA ILE A 108 6.71 -8.20 -6.32
C ILE A 108 7.88 -7.54 -7.06
N ALA A 109 8.14 -6.26 -6.81
CA ALA A 109 9.20 -5.54 -7.53
C ALA A 109 10.59 -6.12 -7.29
N LYS A 110 10.91 -6.50 -6.05
CA LYS A 110 12.19 -7.16 -5.72
C LYS A 110 12.32 -8.55 -6.32
N ALA A 111 11.24 -9.32 -6.33
CA ALA A 111 11.28 -10.68 -6.88
C ALA A 111 11.50 -10.69 -8.40
N PHE A 112 10.87 -9.76 -9.13
CA PHE A 112 10.87 -9.76 -10.60
C PHE A 112 11.95 -8.88 -11.22
N ALA A 113 12.33 -7.76 -10.59
CA ALA A 113 13.29 -6.81 -11.17
C ALA A 113 14.77 -7.20 -10.94
N PHE A 114 15.04 -8.26 -10.18
CA PHE A 114 16.40 -8.71 -9.85
C PHE A 114 16.56 -10.21 -10.10
N GLY A 115 17.80 -10.65 -10.27
CA GLY A 115 18.15 -12.03 -10.58
C GLY A 115 18.49 -12.26 -12.05
N ASP A 116 18.39 -13.51 -12.49
CA ASP A 116 18.63 -13.90 -13.88
C ASP A 116 17.46 -13.43 -14.75
N ALA A 117 17.75 -12.76 -15.87
CA ALA A 117 16.74 -12.22 -16.79
C ALA A 117 15.72 -11.25 -16.14
N PRO A 118 16.17 -10.14 -15.52
CA PRO A 118 15.31 -9.25 -14.75
C PRO A 118 14.18 -8.61 -15.58
N ILE A 119 12.99 -8.54 -15.00
CA ILE A 119 11.83 -7.86 -15.54
C ILE A 119 11.73 -6.48 -14.89
N THR A 120 12.21 -5.46 -15.59
CA THR A 120 12.36 -4.10 -15.05
C THR A 120 11.13 -3.23 -15.26
N GLN A 121 10.24 -3.61 -16.18
CA GLN A 121 9.00 -2.91 -16.48
C GLN A 121 7.85 -3.92 -16.47
N PHE A 122 6.89 -3.77 -15.57
CA PHE A 122 5.77 -4.70 -15.47
C PHE A 122 4.51 -4.02 -14.96
N SER A 123 3.37 -4.64 -15.25
CA SER A 123 2.06 -4.22 -14.76
C SER A 123 1.60 -5.19 -13.67
N VAL A 124 1.07 -4.67 -12.56
CA VAL A 124 0.51 -5.45 -11.46
C VAL A 124 -0.96 -5.08 -11.30
N ILE A 125 -1.86 -6.03 -11.55
CA ILE A 125 -3.31 -5.81 -11.53
C ILE A 125 -3.89 -6.52 -10.32
N PHE A 126 -4.42 -5.77 -9.36
CA PHE A 126 -5.20 -6.31 -8.26
C PHE A 126 -6.68 -6.36 -8.64
N MET A 127 -7.22 -7.56 -8.81
CA MET A 127 -8.60 -7.81 -9.20
C MET A 127 -9.56 -7.60 -8.04
N ASP A 128 -10.79 -7.17 -8.35
CA ASP A 128 -11.89 -6.99 -7.40
C ASP A 128 -11.59 -5.95 -6.29
N MET A 129 -10.64 -5.05 -6.53
CA MET A 129 -10.20 -4.00 -5.59
C MET A 129 -10.70 -2.62 -6.01
N VAL A 130 -11.23 -1.87 -5.03
CA VAL A 130 -11.59 -0.46 -5.18
C VAL A 130 -10.43 0.41 -4.66
N PRO A 131 -9.93 1.37 -5.46
CA PRO A 131 -9.00 2.38 -4.95
C PRO A 131 -9.64 3.19 -3.82
N ASP A 132 -8.89 3.40 -2.75
CA ASP A 132 -9.26 4.26 -1.62
C ASP A 132 -8.27 5.42 -1.48
N SER A 133 -8.47 6.28 -0.48
CA SER A 133 -7.58 7.43 -0.21
C SER A 133 -6.15 7.06 0.17
N LYS A 134 -5.88 5.77 0.41
CA LYS A 134 -4.58 5.25 0.81
C LYS A 134 -3.88 4.46 -0.30
N THR A 135 -4.61 4.16 -1.37
CA THR A 135 -4.10 3.54 -2.58
C THR A 135 -3.19 4.56 -3.29
N PRO A 136 -1.88 4.32 -3.38
CA PRO A 136 -0.96 5.30 -3.97
C PRO A 136 -1.22 5.42 -5.46
N ALA A 137 -1.67 6.60 -5.91
CA ALA A 137 -1.88 6.88 -7.33
C ALA A 137 -0.56 7.05 -8.09
N PHE A 138 0.48 7.60 -7.45
CA PHE A 138 1.78 7.83 -8.09
C PHE A 138 2.91 7.81 -7.05
N TRP A 139 4.04 7.19 -7.39
CA TRP A 139 5.25 7.19 -6.56
C TRP A 139 6.55 7.27 -7.38
N PHE A 140 7.52 8.05 -6.88
CA PHE A 140 8.91 8.05 -7.35
C PHE A 140 9.85 7.74 -6.18
N ALA A 141 10.82 6.88 -6.40
CA ALA A 141 11.92 6.66 -5.47
C ALA A 141 12.93 7.82 -5.52
N PRO A 142 13.76 8.01 -4.48
CA PRO A 142 14.93 8.87 -4.56
C PRO A 142 15.81 8.46 -5.74
N LYS A 143 16.34 9.45 -6.46
CA LYS A 143 17.24 9.26 -7.61
C LYS A 143 16.62 8.43 -8.75
N ASP A 144 15.30 8.41 -8.86
CA ASP A 144 14.56 7.66 -9.89
C ASP A 144 14.88 6.16 -9.91
N ALA A 145 15.30 5.61 -8.76
CA ALA A 145 15.68 4.20 -8.62
C ALA A 145 14.55 3.25 -9.03
N TRP A 146 13.30 3.65 -8.77
CA TRP A 146 12.11 3.02 -9.28
C TRP A 146 10.95 4.03 -9.31
N MET A 147 9.93 3.72 -10.10
CA MET A 147 8.76 4.57 -10.34
C MET A 147 7.53 3.68 -10.41
N MET A 148 6.39 4.18 -9.92
CA MET A 148 5.12 3.49 -10.01
C MET A 148 3.97 4.46 -10.20
N GLU A 149 2.98 4.04 -10.97
CA GLU A 149 1.69 4.71 -11.04
C GLU A 149 0.59 3.67 -10.87
N GLY A 150 -0.47 4.02 -10.13
CA GLY A 150 -1.65 3.20 -9.89
C GLY A 150 -2.89 3.85 -10.49
N VAL A 151 -3.65 3.09 -11.28
CA VAL A 151 -4.90 3.51 -11.90
C VAL A 151 -6.01 2.52 -11.53
N GLY A 152 -7.09 3.03 -10.96
CA GLY A 152 -8.29 2.26 -10.70
C GLY A 152 -9.19 2.16 -11.92
N THR A 153 -9.73 0.96 -12.16
CA THR A 153 -10.75 0.71 -13.19
C THR A 153 -12.02 0.19 -12.53
N LYS A 154 -13.19 0.66 -12.98
CA LYS A 154 -14.49 0.24 -12.44
C LYS A 154 -15.12 -0.95 -13.18
N SER A 155 -14.67 -1.24 -14.40
CA SER A 155 -15.18 -2.32 -15.23
C SER A 155 -14.06 -2.91 -16.10
N PRO A 156 -13.49 -4.08 -15.73
CA PRO A 156 -13.70 -4.80 -14.47
C PRO A 156 -13.16 -4.02 -13.27
N LEU A 157 -13.70 -4.28 -12.08
CA LEU A 157 -13.23 -3.66 -10.85
C LEU A 157 -11.79 -4.12 -10.57
N SER A 158 -10.84 -3.19 -10.63
CA SER A 158 -9.41 -3.51 -10.45
C SER A 158 -8.57 -2.27 -10.18
N ILE A 159 -7.35 -2.49 -9.70
CA ILE A 159 -6.30 -1.48 -9.58
C ILE A 159 -5.09 -1.98 -10.37
N GLU A 160 -4.71 -1.27 -11.42
CA GLU A 160 -3.50 -1.54 -12.19
C GLU A 160 -2.37 -0.64 -11.70
N TYR A 161 -1.24 -1.23 -11.33
CA TYR A 161 0.01 -0.53 -11.08
C TYR A 161 0.99 -0.79 -12.20
N ARG A 162 1.52 0.26 -12.83
CA ARG A 162 2.69 0.13 -13.70
C ARG A 162 3.93 0.45 -12.91
N VAL A 163 4.90 -0.45 -12.95
CA VAL A 163 6.14 -0.34 -12.19
C VAL A 163 7.31 -0.31 -13.17
N LYS A 164 8.24 0.61 -12.95
CA LYS A 164 9.52 0.69 -13.64
C LYS A 164 10.64 0.72 -12.62
N VAL A 165 11.58 -0.21 -12.70
CA VAL A 165 12.76 -0.31 -11.83
C VAL A 165 14.00 0.04 -12.64
N ASN A 166 14.74 1.06 -12.21
CA ASN A 166 15.94 1.55 -12.89
C ASN A 166 17.23 1.22 -12.10
N THR A 167 17.13 0.83 -10.84
CA THR A 167 18.26 0.46 -9.99
C THR A 167 18.67 -1.01 -10.18
N LYS A 168 19.96 -1.28 -9.95
CA LYS A 168 20.52 -2.65 -9.89
C LYS A 168 20.60 -3.19 -8.46
N ASN A 169 20.37 -2.35 -7.46
CA ASN A 169 20.44 -2.75 -6.05
C ASN A 169 19.02 -2.99 -5.49
N PRO A 170 18.68 -4.21 -5.06
CA PRO A 170 17.34 -4.52 -4.52
C PRO A 170 17.01 -3.75 -3.24
N ALA A 171 18.02 -3.29 -2.49
CA ALA A 171 17.81 -2.51 -1.28
C ALA A 171 17.24 -1.10 -1.56
N ASP A 172 17.40 -0.59 -2.79
CA ASP A 172 16.87 0.71 -3.20
C ASP A 172 15.38 0.65 -3.58
N VAL A 173 14.82 -0.56 -3.71
CA VAL A 173 13.40 -0.77 -3.98
C VAL A 173 12.63 -0.88 -2.68
N PHE A 174 12.26 0.28 -2.15
CA PHE A 174 11.33 0.41 -1.04
C PHE A 174 10.10 1.13 -1.58
N LEU A 175 8.94 0.47 -1.71
CA LEU A 175 7.69 1.23 -1.83
C LEU A 175 7.25 1.61 -0.42
N PRO A 176 7.06 2.90 -0.15
CA PRO A 176 6.40 3.27 1.08
C PRO A 176 4.97 2.75 0.99
N GLY A 177 4.63 1.86 1.91
CA GLY A 177 3.28 1.90 2.47
C GLY A 177 3.01 3.30 3.05
N PRO A 178 1.74 3.65 3.32
CA PRO A 178 1.44 4.96 3.90
C PRO A 178 2.41 5.18 5.05
N ALA A 179 3.18 6.28 4.94
CA ALA A 179 4.48 6.44 5.57
C ALA A 179 4.62 5.54 6.79
N ILE A 180 5.40 4.46 6.67
CA ILE A 180 6.06 3.98 7.88
C ILE A 180 6.85 5.20 8.28
N GLU A 181 6.34 5.97 9.26
CA GLU A 181 7.17 6.88 10.04
C GLU A 181 8.41 6.06 10.25
N LYS A 182 9.52 6.44 9.60
CA LYS A 182 10.82 5.86 9.90
C LYS A 182 10.79 5.75 11.39
N LYS A 183 10.83 4.53 11.96
CA LYS A 183 10.86 4.35 13.40
C LYS A 183 11.96 5.29 13.81
N ASN A 184 11.56 6.44 14.33
CA ASN A 184 12.48 7.53 14.52
C ASN A 184 13.46 6.88 15.48
N LYS A 185 14.76 6.97 15.17
CA LYS A 185 15.78 6.63 16.17
C LYS A 185 15.26 7.16 17.49
N GLU A 186 15.08 6.25 18.45
CA GLU A 186 14.49 6.47 19.77
C GLU A 186 14.10 7.93 19.96
N THR A 187 12.81 8.22 19.81
CA THR A 187 12.26 9.46 20.36
C THR A 187 12.70 9.48 21.82
N GLN A 188 13.78 10.24 22.08
CA GLN A 188 14.12 10.70 23.41
C GLN A 188 12.81 11.18 23.99
N GLU A 189 12.42 10.61 25.13
CA GLU A 189 11.28 11.06 25.90
C GLU A 189 11.26 12.58 25.82
N ALA A 190 10.21 13.13 25.22
CA ALA A 190 9.96 14.55 25.32
C ALA A 190 9.82 14.81 26.81
N GLN A 191 10.88 15.35 27.42
CA GLN A 191 10.83 15.90 28.76
C GLN A 191 9.63 16.85 28.75
N LYS A 192 8.53 16.43 29.39
CA LYS A 192 7.39 17.28 29.65
C LYS A 192 7.96 18.50 30.35
N LYS A 193 8.04 19.62 29.63
CA LYS A 193 8.29 20.90 30.29
C LYS A 193 7.24 21.00 31.40
N PRO A 194 7.64 21.30 32.65
CA PRO A 194 6.67 21.44 33.72
C PRO A 194 5.62 22.46 33.27
N ASP A 195 4.37 22.03 33.29
CA ASP A 195 3.25 22.89 32.96
C ASP A 195 3.09 23.87 34.12
N PHE A 196 3.82 24.98 34.04
CA PHE A 196 3.79 26.05 35.04
C PHE A 196 2.39 26.65 35.18
N VAL A 197 1.52 26.48 34.17
CA VAL A 197 0.12 26.91 34.26
C VAL A 197 -0.65 25.98 35.20
N LEU A 198 -0.47 24.66 35.08
CA LEU A 198 -1.08 23.69 36.00
C LEU A 198 -0.54 23.84 37.43
N ILE A 199 0.78 24.01 37.58
CA ILE A 199 1.41 24.24 38.90
C ILE A 199 0.90 25.56 39.52
N GLY A 200 0.79 26.62 38.72
CA GLY A 200 0.21 27.89 39.14
C GLY A 200 -1.24 27.76 39.58
N ALA A 201 -2.06 27.02 38.85
CA ALA A 201 -3.46 26.78 39.19
C ALA A 201 -3.62 26.04 40.53
N ILE A 202 -2.77 25.03 40.78
CA ILE A 202 -2.78 24.28 42.05
C ILE A 202 -2.35 25.18 43.22
N ALA A 203 -1.33 26.03 43.03
CA ALA A 203 -0.88 26.94 44.07
C ALA A 203 -1.96 27.97 44.46
N VAL A 204 -2.67 28.54 43.48
CA VAL A 204 -3.77 29.47 43.74
C VAL A 204 -4.94 28.79 44.46
N ALA A 205 -5.29 27.55 44.08
CA ALA A 205 -6.33 26.78 44.74
C ALA A 205 -5.98 26.50 46.23
N ALA A 206 -4.72 26.15 46.52
CA ALA A 206 -4.26 25.88 47.88
C ALA A 206 -4.32 27.13 48.78
N ILE A 207 -3.92 28.29 48.27
CA ILE A 207 -4.00 29.57 49.01
C ILE A 207 -5.46 29.93 49.31
N SER A 208 -6.36 29.70 48.35
CA SER A 208 -7.80 30.00 48.50
C SER A 208 -8.43 29.18 49.63
N ILE A 209 -8.10 27.88 49.72
CA ILE A 209 -8.58 27.00 50.78
C ILE A 209 -8.00 27.42 52.14
N GLY A 210 -6.71 27.76 52.19
CA GLY A 210 -6.05 28.21 53.42
C GLY A 210 -6.68 29.48 54.01
N VAL A 211 -6.97 30.48 53.17
CA VAL A 211 -7.67 31.72 53.60
C VAL A 211 -9.07 31.41 54.11
N LEU A 212 -9.78 30.47 53.47
CA LEU A 212 -11.13 30.11 53.86
C LEU A 212 -11.18 29.41 55.23
N VAL A 213 -10.25 28.49 55.49
CA VAL A 213 -10.10 27.82 56.80
C VAL A 213 -9.69 28.83 57.88
N TYR A 214 -8.72 29.71 57.60
CA TYR A 214 -8.27 30.71 58.56
C TYR A 214 -9.39 31.70 58.96
N SER A 215 -10.19 32.14 57.98
CA SER A 215 -11.37 32.98 58.23
C SER A 215 -12.43 32.27 59.06
N ALA A 216 -12.67 30.97 58.82
CA ALA A 216 -13.61 30.18 59.60
C ALA A 216 -13.16 30.00 61.06
N VAL A 217 -11.88 29.75 61.30
CA VAL A 217 -11.31 29.57 62.66
C VAL A 217 -11.39 30.87 63.47
N ILE A 218 -11.03 32.02 62.89
CA ILE A 218 -11.11 33.32 63.60
C ILE A 218 -12.55 33.70 63.92
N ARG A 219 -13.51 33.40 63.02
CA ARG A 219 -14.94 33.67 63.29
C ARG A 219 -15.51 32.73 64.36
N GLY A 220 -15.02 31.49 64.44
CA GLY A 220 -15.43 30.52 65.47
C GLY A 220 -15.04 30.97 66.88
N GLN A 221 -13.85 31.54 67.06
CA GLN A 221 -13.37 32.00 68.37
C GLN A 221 -14.09 33.25 68.90
N ARG A 222 -14.70 34.08 68.04
CA ARG A 222 -15.45 35.28 68.45
C ARG A 222 -16.83 34.99 69.05
N LYS A 223 -17.37 33.78 68.90
CA LYS A 223 -18.69 33.40 69.44
C LYS A 223 -18.64 32.79 70.86
N SER A 224 -17.48 32.80 71.52
CA SER A 224 -17.29 32.25 72.87
C SER A 224 -16.98 33.32 73.93
N LYS A 225 -17.60 34.50 73.82
CA LYS A 225 -17.67 35.50 74.88
C LYS A 225 -19.10 35.97 75.05
#